data_AF-A0A356D2C2-F1
#
_entry.id   AF-A0A356D2C2-F1
#
_cell.length_a   1.000
_cell.length_b   1.000
_cell.length_c   1.000
_cell.angle_alpha   90.00
_cell.angle_beta   90.00
_cell.angle_gamma   90.00
#
_symmetry.space_group_name_H-M   'P 1'
#
loop_
_entity.id
_entity.type
_entity.pdbx_description
1 polymer ?
#
loop_
_entity_poly.entity_id
_entity_poly.type
_entity_poly.pdbx_seq_one_letter_code
_entity_poly.pdbx_strand_id
1 'polypeptide(L)'
;MMIPSYLPSLNVTQFNHLFMDIIKPDIFETLCISARNGDFYSIEALNNIALRQDAIGQQAENELFNLFSGNQSEKKGSANKIQKGVDSEIQKASLALYNIAHHNRTKNNNDMQKLHAPSKLLYIAGSTLTNITEKQALSMLLIGNQSAQSPNEQLGELDIWGENRMLQTDEINATTKKIARGTPDISINFPIGITHSHDNILNEII
;
A
#
# COMPACT_ATOMS: atom_id res chain seq x y z
N MET A 1 -28.78 23.32 -11.98
CA MET A 1 -28.16 22.25 -11.16
C MET A 1 -27.49 21.28 -12.13
N MET A 2 -26.22 21.52 -12.47
CA MET A 2 -25.48 20.69 -13.43
C MET A 2 -24.96 19.45 -12.70
N ILE A 3 -25.29 18.29 -13.23
CA ILE A 3 -24.76 16.99 -12.80
C ILE A 3 -23.34 16.91 -13.39
N PRO A 4 -22.27 16.84 -12.58
CA PRO A 4 -20.95 16.57 -13.13
C PRO A 4 -20.96 15.19 -13.78
N SER A 5 -20.39 15.10 -14.97
CA SER A 5 -20.13 13.85 -15.68
C SER A 5 -19.14 13.00 -14.86
N TYR A 6 -19.68 12.15 -14.00
CA TYR A 6 -18.92 11.26 -13.10
C TYR A 6 -18.56 9.96 -13.82
N LEU A 7 -17.30 9.52 -13.68
CA LEU A 7 -16.75 8.21 -14.08
C LEU A 7 -17.13 7.77 -15.52
N PRO A 8 -16.25 7.93 -16.53
CA PRO A 8 -16.61 7.72 -17.93
C PRO A 8 -17.13 6.31 -18.30
N SER A 9 -17.02 5.33 -17.41
CA SER A 9 -17.52 3.96 -17.60
C SER A 9 -18.81 3.61 -16.84
N LEU A 10 -19.25 4.42 -15.87
CA LEU A 10 -20.38 4.08 -15.01
C LEU A 10 -21.59 4.98 -15.29
N ASN A 11 -22.77 4.38 -15.43
CA ASN A 11 -24.01 5.14 -15.48
C ASN A 11 -24.41 5.68 -14.08
N VAL A 12 -25.37 6.60 -14.03
CA VAL A 12 -25.80 7.24 -12.77
C VAL A 12 -26.22 6.24 -11.70
N THR A 13 -26.94 5.17 -12.07
CA THR A 13 -27.37 4.13 -11.13
C THR A 13 -26.17 3.34 -10.59
N GLN A 14 -25.18 3.05 -11.43
CA GLN A 14 -23.96 2.36 -11.02
C GLN A 14 -23.07 3.25 -10.15
N PHE A 15 -22.96 4.55 -10.47
CA PHE A 15 -22.25 5.54 -9.65
C PHE A 15 -22.83 5.62 -8.24
N ASN A 16 -24.16 5.76 -8.12
CA ASN A 16 -24.82 5.82 -6.81
C ASN A 16 -24.59 4.53 -5.99
N HIS A 17 -24.40 3.39 -6.66
CA HIS A 17 -24.13 2.12 -6.02
C HIS A 17 -22.74 2.04 -5.37
N LEU A 18 -21.80 2.90 -5.74
CA LEU A 18 -20.46 2.96 -5.12
C LEU A 18 -20.53 3.45 -3.66
N PHE A 19 -21.59 4.19 -3.31
CA PHE A 19 -21.82 4.74 -1.97
C PHE A 19 -22.71 3.82 -1.11
N MET A 20 -23.09 2.65 -1.61
CA MET A 20 -23.85 1.67 -0.84
C MET A 20 -22.91 0.79 0.01
N ASP A 21 -23.45 0.28 1.11
CA ASP A 21 -22.74 -0.66 2.01
C ASP A 21 -22.30 -1.93 1.26
N ILE A 22 -23.01 -2.32 0.20
CA ILE A 22 -22.62 -3.43 -0.67
C ILE A 22 -22.43 -2.87 -2.06
N ILE A 23 -21.23 -2.99 -2.62
CA ILE A 23 -20.95 -2.68 -4.02
C ILE A 23 -21.10 -3.97 -4.82
N LYS A 24 -21.85 -3.94 -5.93
CA LYS A 24 -21.97 -5.11 -6.81
C LYS A 24 -20.60 -5.45 -7.42
N PRO A 25 -20.21 -6.74 -7.47
CA PRO A 25 -18.92 -7.16 -8.02
C PRO A 25 -18.64 -6.60 -9.43
N ASP A 26 -19.64 -6.63 -10.32
CA ASP A 26 -19.49 -6.16 -11.70
C ASP A 26 -19.16 -4.66 -11.79
N ILE A 27 -19.74 -3.85 -10.89
CA ILE A 27 -19.50 -2.40 -10.83
C ILE A 27 -18.08 -2.15 -10.32
N PHE A 28 -17.66 -2.89 -9.29
CA PHE A 28 -16.31 -2.82 -8.75
C PHE A 28 -15.26 -3.24 -9.79
N GLU A 29 -15.50 -4.32 -10.54
CA GLU A 29 -14.61 -4.76 -11.60
C GLU A 29 -14.50 -3.73 -12.73
N THR A 30 -15.64 -3.14 -13.15
CA THR A 30 -15.64 -2.05 -14.14
C THR A 30 -14.77 -0.88 -13.69
N LEU A 31 -14.89 -0.48 -12.43
CA LEU A 31 -14.09 0.59 -11.84
C LEU A 31 -12.59 0.26 -11.83
N CYS A 32 -12.22 -0.96 -11.45
CA CYS A 32 -10.84 -1.44 -11.48
C CYS A 32 -10.25 -1.44 -12.90
N ILE A 33 -11.03 -1.84 -13.91
CA ILE A 33 -10.62 -1.79 -15.32
C ILE A 33 -10.38 -0.35 -15.77
N SER A 34 -11.28 0.57 -15.45
CA SER A 34 -11.11 1.99 -15.80
C SER A 34 -9.89 2.60 -15.11
N ALA A 35 -9.64 2.29 -13.85
CA ALA A 35 -8.45 2.74 -13.14
C ALA A 35 -7.15 2.17 -13.73
N ARG A 36 -7.13 0.90 -14.15
CA ARG A 36 -5.99 0.28 -14.87
C ARG A 36 -5.65 1.00 -16.18
N ASN A 37 -6.67 1.54 -16.83
CA ASN A 37 -6.52 2.32 -18.07
C ASN A 37 -6.08 3.78 -17.81
N GLY A 38 -5.89 4.18 -16.54
CA GLY A 38 -5.47 5.53 -16.17
C GLY A 38 -6.59 6.55 -16.07
N ASP A 39 -7.84 6.11 -15.92
CA ASP A 39 -8.93 7.04 -15.63
C ASP A 39 -8.79 7.64 -14.23
N PHE A 40 -8.53 8.94 -14.18
CA PHE A 40 -8.29 9.69 -12.94
C PHE A 40 -9.47 9.58 -11.96
N TYR A 41 -10.70 9.76 -12.43
CA TYR A 41 -11.88 9.71 -11.57
C TYR A 41 -12.08 8.31 -10.97
N SER A 42 -11.79 7.26 -11.73
CA SER A 42 -11.86 5.87 -11.26
C SER A 42 -10.81 5.59 -10.19
N ILE A 43 -9.61 6.15 -10.35
CA ILE A 43 -8.55 6.08 -9.35
C ILE A 43 -8.97 6.82 -8.07
N GLU A 44 -9.56 8.01 -8.17
CA GLU A 44 -10.08 8.75 -7.01
C GLU A 44 -11.22 7.99 -6.31
N ALA A 45 -12.16 7.44 -7.06
CA ALA A 45 -13.26 6.66 -6.52
C ALA A 45 -12.75 5.39 -5.81
N LEU A 46 -11.77 4.68 -6.38
CA LEU A 46 -11.11 3.55 -5.71
C LEU A 46 -10.38 3.97 -4.44
N ASN A 47 -9.71 5.12 -4.45
CA ASN A 47 -9.04 5.66 -3.26
C ASN A 47 -10.04 5.92 -2.13
N ASN A 48 -11.21 6.47 -2.45
CA ASN A 48 -12.29 6.66 -1.48
C ASN A 48 -12.87 5.33 -0.97
N ILE A 49 -13.12 4.36 -1.86
CA ILE A 49 -13.59 3.02 -1.47
C ILE A 49 -12.55 2.32 -0.57
N ALA A 50 -11.26 2.50 -0.85
CA ALA A 50 -10.17 1.90 -0.08
C ALA A 50 -10.16 2.34 1.40
N LEU A 51 -10.75 3.49 1.74
CA LEU A 51 -10.89 3.95 3.13
C LEU A 51 -11.85 3.10 3.97
N ARG A 52 -12.76 2.36 3.32
CA ARG A 52 -13.70 1.46 4.02
C ARG A 52 -12.92 0.37 4.78
N GLN A 53 -13.45 0.00 5.94
CA GLN A 53 -12.89 -1.04 6.82
C GLN A 53 -13.40 -2.45 6.50
N ASP A 54 -14.28 -2.58 5.51
CA ASP A 54 -14.84 -3.87 5.10
C ASP A 54 -13.99 -4.57 4.03
N ALA A 55 -14.46 -5.74 3.60
CA ALA A 55 -13.79 -6.56 2.59
C ALA A 55 -13.63 -5.82 1.25
N ILE A 56 -14.58 -4.97 0.86
CA ILE A 56 -14.52 -4.21 -0.39
C ILE A 56 -13.44 -3.12 -0.30
N GLY A 57 -13.36 -2.43 0.84
CA GLY A 57 -12.28 -1.47 1.09
C GLY A 57 -10.90 -2.13 1.07
N GLN A 58 -10.77 -3.33 1.65
CA GLN A 58 -9.52 -4.10 1.57
C GLN A 58 -9.18 -4.52 0.13
N GLN A 59 -10.17 -4.92 -0.66
CA GLN A 59 -9.98 -5.25 -2.07
C GLN A 59 -9.55 -4.03 -2.90
N ALA A 60 -10.19 -2.87 -2.71
CA ALA A 60 -9.83 -1.63 -3.38
C ALA A 60 -8.41 -1.19 -3.04
N GLU A 61 -8.05 -1.26 -1.75
CA GLU A 61 -6.70 -0.96 -1.28
C GLU A 61 -5.65 -1.92 -1.88
N ASN A 62 -5.98 -3.21 -1.97
CA ASN A 62 -5.11 -4.20 -2.61
C ASN A 62 -4.92 -3.92 -4.10
N GLU A 63 -6.00 -3.58 -4.81
CA GLU A 63 -5.94 -3.25 -6.23
C GLU A 63 -5.08 -2.00 -6.47
N LEU A 64 -5.31 -0.91 -5.74
CA LEU A 64 -4.48 0.30 -5.82
C LEU A 64 -3.00 0.00 -5.58
N PHE A 65 -2.70 -0.80 -4.55
CA PHE A 65 -1.31 -1.17 -4.26
C PHE A 65 -0.70 -2.06 -5.34
N ASN A 66 -1.47 -2.97 -5.94
CA ASN A 66 -0.99 -3.80 -7.05
C ASN A 66 -0.70 -2.95 -8.30
N LEU A 67 -1.54 -1.95 -8.60
CA LEU A 67 -1.32 -1.01 -9.70
C LEU A 67 -0.11 -0.12 -9.43
N PHE A 68 0.02 0.40 -8.22
CA PHE A 68 1.15 1.22 -7.78
C PHE A 68 2.48 0.46 -7.81
N SER A 69 2.53 -0.76 -7.28
CA SER A 69 3.76 -1.57 -7.18
C SER A 69 4.16 -2.27 -8.49
N GLY A 70 3.32 -2.20 -9.52
CA GLY A 70 3.51 -2.97 -10.76
C GLY A 70 3.31 -4.49 -10.60
N ASN A 71 2.91 -4.97 -9.42
CA ASN A 71 2.70 -6.40 -9.11
C ASN A 71 1.36 -6.96 -9.60
N GLN A 72 0.89 -6.55 -10.77
CA GLN A 72 -0.13 -7.35 -11.45
C GLN A 72 0.61 -8.54 -12.06
N SER A 73 0.68 -9.63 -11.29
CA SER A 73 0.98 -10.96 -11.80
C SER A 73 0.26 -11.08 -13.12
N GLU A 74 1.01 -11.44 -14.16
CA GLU A 74 0.49 -11.88 -15.44
C GLU A 74 -0.82 -12.66 -15.23
N LYS A 75 -1.97 -12.01 -15.34
CA LYS A 75 -3.19 -12.70 -15.73
C LYS A 75 -2.90 -13.07 -17.18
N LYS A 76 -2.20 -14.20 -17.34
CA LYS A 76 -1.84 -14.81 -18.61
C LYS A 76 -3.07 -14.73 -19.53
N GLY A 77 -3.01 -13.82 -20.50
CA GLY A 77 -4.06 -13.62 -21.49
C GLY A 77 -4.77 -12.25 -21.50
N SER A 78 -4.63 -11.38 -20.49
CA SER A 78 -5.26 -10.05 -20.56
C SER A 78 -4.29 -9.03 -21.15
N ALA A 79 -4.51 -8.65 -22.41
CA ALA A 79 -3.78 -7.64 -23.17
C ALA A 79 -3.90 -6.19 -22.63
N ASN A 80 -4.14 -6.02 -21.32
CA ASN A 80 -4.31 -4.71 -20.70
C ASN A 80 -2.97 -4.28 -20.11
N LYS A 81 -2.11 -3.75 -20.98
CA LYS A 81 -0.92 -3.00 -20.59
C LYS A 81 -1.37 -1.86 -19.67
N ILE A 82 -0.87 -1.84 -18.42
CA ILE A 82 -1.13 -0.71 -17.51
C ILE A 82 -0.66 0.56 -18.20
N GLN A 83 -1.52 1.57 -18.24
CA GLN A 83 -1.18 2.85 -18.86
C GLN A 83 0.00 3.46 -18.09
N LYS A 84 1.02 3.94 -18.81
CA LYS A 84 2.18 4.59 -18.19
C LYS A 84 1.71 5.83 -17.40
N GLY A 85 2.08 5.93 -16.13
CA GLY A 85 1.72 7.07 -15.25
C GLY A 85 0.55 6.82 -14.29
N VAL A 86 -0.08 5.64 -14.32
CA VAL A 86 -1.13 5.24 -13.36
C VAL A 86 -0.63 5.30 -11.92
N ASP A 87 0.62 4.89 -11.69
CA ASP A 87 1.32 4.98 -10.41
C ASP A 87 1.36 6.42 -9.86
N SER A 88 1.69 7.39 -10.70
CA SER A 88 1.73 8.81 -10.33
C SER A 88 0.35 9.37 -9.98
N GLU A 89 -0.69 8.96 -10.70
CA GLU A 89 -2.06 9.41 -10.41
C GLU A 89 -2.61 8.79 -9.12
N ILE A 90 -2.33 7.50 -8.88
CA ILE A 90 -2.65 6.83 -7.61
C ILE A 90 -1.95 7.55 -6.45
N GLN A 91 -0.67 7.83 -6.61
CA GLN A 91 0.15 8.59 -5.68
C GLN A 91 -0.46 9.96 -5.32
N LYS A 92 -0.85 10.76 -6.33
CA LYS A 92 -1.48 12.08 -6.12
C LYS A 92 -2.81 11.96 -5.37
N ALA A 93 -3.65 11.01 -5.76
CA ALA A 93 -4.95 10.80 -5.11
C ALA A 93 -4.80 10.36 -3.65
N SER A 94 -3.88 9.42 -3.37
CA SER A 94 -3.59 8.97 -2.00
C SER A 94 -3.00 10.09 -1.14
N LEU A 95 -2.12 10.93 -1.71
CA LEU A 95 -1.57 12.09 -1.01
C LEU A 95 -2.65 13.14 -0.67
N ALA A 96 -3.59 13.39 -1.58
CA ALA A 96 -4.70 14.30 -1.33
C ALA A 96 -5.55 13.83 -0.13
N LEU A 97 -5.88 12.53 -0.08
CA LEU A 97 -6.58 11.93 1.06
C LEU A 97 -5.77 12.00 2.36
N TYR A 98 -4.48 11.69 2.31
CA TYR A 98 -3.59 11.82 3.46
C TYR A 98 -3.57 13.24 4.01
N ASN A 99 -3.44 14.25 3.14
CA ASN A 99 -3.47 15.65 3.56
C ASN A 99 -4.81 16.00 4.22
N ILE A 100 -5.94 15.57 3.66
CA ILE A 100 -7.26 15.81 4.26
C ILE A 100 -7.33 15.17 5.66
N ALA A 101 -6.88 13.92 5.82
CA ALA A 101 -6.87 13.23 7.10
C ALA A 101 -5.93 13.91 8.12
N HIS A 102 -4.73 14.32 7.68
CA HIS A 102 -3.76 15.00 8.51
C HIS A 102 -4.28 16.34 9.04
N HIS A 103 -4.95 17.14 8.20
CA HIS A 103 -5.54 18.41 8.61
C HIS A 103 -6.77 18.23 9.51
N ASN A 104 -7.50 17.12 9.39
CA ASN A 104 -8.68 16.81 10.20
C ASN A 104 -8.40 15.90 11.39
N ARG A 105 -7.13 15.68 11.76
CA ARG A 105 -6.70 14.73 12.81
C ARG A 105 -7.36 14.95 14.19
N THR A 106 -7.86 16.15 14.47
CA THR A 106 -8.54 16.51 15.72
C THR A 106 -10.03 16.13 15.76
N LYS A 107 -10.64 15.86 14.61
CA LYS A 107 -12.00 15.33 14.52
C LYS A 107 -11.82 13.81 14.49
N ASN A 108 -12.28 13.08 15.50
CA ASN A 108 -12.24 11.60 15.55
C ASN A 108 -12.93 10.97 14.32
N ASN A 109 -12.26 10.99 13.17
CA ASN A 109 -12.80 10.56 11.90
C ASN A 109 -12.45 9.09 11.72
N ASN A 110 -13.37 8.24 12.20
CA ASN A 110 -13.23 6.79 12.10
C ASN A 110 -13.12 6.31 10.65
N ASP A 111 -13.63 7.09 9.69
CA ASP A 111 -13.63 6.72 8.27
C ASP A 111 -12.23 6.83 7.64
N MET A 112 -11.27 7.49 8.30
CA MET A 112 -9.90 7.69 7.80
C MET A 112 -8.84 6.89 8.57
N GLN A 113 -9.24 5.87 9.33
CA GLN A 113 -8.32 5.08 10.17
C GLN A 113 -7.11 4.50 9.41
N LYS A 114 -7.29 4.10 8.14
CA LYS A 114 -6.19 3.57 7.32
C LYS A 114 -5.09 4.60 7.04
N LEU A 115 -5.36 5.90 7.17
CA LEU A 115 -4.36 6.97 7.01
C LEU A 115 -3.66 7.32 8.33
N HIS A 116 -4.01 6.64 9.43
CA HIS A 116 -3.44 6.81 10.76
C HIS A 116 -2.88 5.51 11.36
N ALA A 117 -2.92 4.42 10.60
CA ALA A 117 -2.45 3.10 10.99
C ALA A 117 -1.65 2.46 9.84
N PRO A 118 -0.86 1.41 10.10
CA PRO A 118 -0.17 0.69 9.05
C PRO A 118 -1.13 0.18 7.98
N SER A 119 -1.04 0.76 6.78
CA SER A 119 -1.90 0.41 5.64
C SER A 119 -1.14 0.60 4.33
N LYS A 120 -1.62 -0.05 3.27
CA LYS A 120 -1.05 0.12 1.94
C LYS A 120 -1.36 1.51 1.40
N LEU A 121 -2.53 2.05 1.73
CA LEU A 121 -2.91 3.40 1.33
C LEU A 121 -1.97 4.46 1.93
N LEU A 122 -1.63 4.31 3.21
CA LEU A 122 -0.65 5.17 3.88
C LEU A 122 0.75 5.01 3.27
N TYR A 123 1.16 3.79 2.94
CA TYR A 123 2.42 3.52 2.25
C TYR A 123 2.50 4.23 0.89
N ILE A 124 1.42 4.17 0.09
CA ILE A 124 1.34 4.86 -1.21
C ILE A 124 1.44 6.38 -1.01
N ALA A 125 0.65 6.94 -0.09
CA ALA A 125 0.68 8.38 0.19
C ALA A 125 2.09 8.85 0.61
N GLY A 126 2.73 8.13 1.54
CA GLY A 126 4.06 8.49 2.03
C GLY A 126 5.17 8.44 0.98
N SER A 127 5.02 7.61 -0.07
CA SER A 127 5.98 7.52 -1.17
C SER A 127 6.18 8.83 -1.95
N THR A 128 5.20 9.73 -1.86
CA THR A 128 5.18 11.02 -2.59
C THR A 128 5.57 12.21 -1.74
N LEU A 129 5.71 12.02 -0.42
CA LEU A 129 6.11 13.10 0.46
C LEU A 129 7.52 13.57 0.08
N THR A 130 7.78 14.85 0.28
CA THR A 130 9.11 15.44 0.10
C THR A 130 9.74 15.85 1.43
N ASN A 131 8.90 16.06 2.45
CA ASN A 131 9.35 16.39 3.80
C ASN A 131 9.93 15.14 4.50
N ILE A 132 11.22 15.18 4.79
CA ILE A 132 11.97 14.09 5.43
C ILE A 132 11.41 13.78 6.83
N THR A 133 11.10 14.80 7.63
CA THR A 133 10.57 14.60 8.99
C THR A 133 9.23 13.88 8.95
N GLU A 134 8.36 14.21 8.00
CA GLU A 134 7.07 13.52 7.83
C GLU A 134 7.27 12.08 7.35
N LYS A 135 8.20 11.84 6.41
CA LYS A 135 8.55 10.47 5.99
C LYS A 135 9.05 9.63 7.14
N GLN A 136 9.91 10.18 7.99
CA GLN A 136 10.43 9.48 9.17
C GLN A 136 9.29 9.15 10.15
N ALA A 137 8.39 10.11 10.41
CA ALA A 137 7.23 9.87 11.26
C ALA A 137 6.30 8.78 10.70
N LEU A 138 6.04 8.77 9.39
CA LEU A 138 5.25 7.71 8.76
C LEU A 138 5.99 6.36 8.74
N SER A 139 7.30 6.37 8.56
CA SER A 139 8.12 5.16 8.60
C SER A 139 8.04 4.49 9.99
N MET A 140 8.14 5.28 11.05
CA MET A 140 7.92 4.81 12.43
C MET A 140 6.49 4.29 12.64
N LEU A 141 5.49 4.94 12.05
CA LEU A 141 4.10 4.47 12.13
C LEU A 141 3.91 3.12 11.42
N LEU A 142 4.55 2.91 10.26
CA LEU A 142 4.39 1.71 9.43
C LEU A 142 5.17 0.49 9.94
N ILE A 143 6.42 0.70 10.38
CA ILE A 143 7.31 -0.37 10.86
C ILE A 143 7.23 -0.56 12.38
N GLY A 144 6.77 0.46 13.10
CA GLY A 144 6.86 0.54 14.55
C GLY A 144 8.14 1.23 15.01
N ASN A 145 8.22 1.48 16.32
CA ASN A 145 9.40 2.11 16.92
C ASN A 145 10.57 1.13 16.88
N GLN A 146 11.65 1.54 16.22
CA GLN A 146 12.93 0.86 16.42
C GLN A 146 13.44 1.16 17.82
N SER A 147 13.94 0.12 18.49
CA SER A 147 14.57 0.23 19.80
C SER A 147 16.03 -0.13 19.61
N ALA A 148 16.94 0.72 20.08
CA ALA A 148 18.36 0.39 20.11
C ALA A 148 18.55 -0.89 20.94
N GLN A 149 19.20 -1.89 20.35
CA GLN A 149 19.56 -3.14 21.01
C GLN A 149 20.84 -2.97 21.85
N SER A 150 21.58 -1.87 21.68
CA SER A 150 22.70 -1.51 22.56
C SER A 150 22.77 -0.01 22.87
N PRO A 151 23.41 0.39 23.99
CA PRO A 151 23.57 1.81 24.35
C PRO A 151 24.38 2.63 23.33
N ASN A 152 25.18 1.96 22.49
CA ASN A 152 26.04 2.60 21.49
C ASN A 152 25.40 2.59 20.09
N GLU A 153 24.25 1.95 19.93
CA GLU A 153 23.54 1.87 18.66
C GLU A 153 22.81 3.17 18.38
N GLN A 154 23.27 3.90 17.39
CA GLN A 154 22.53 5.01 16.81
C GLN A 154 21.51 4.42 15.84
N LEU A 155 20.22 4.60 16.15
CA LEU A 155 19.16 4.29 15.20
C LEU A 155 19.30 5.26 14.02
N GLY A 156 19.54 4.71 12.83
CA GLY A 156 19.62 5.51 11.61
C GLY A 156 18.31 6.21 11.29
N GLU A 157 18.36 7.22 10.42
CA GLU A 157 17.16 7.82 9.86
C GLU A 157 16.34 6.74 9.13
N LEU A 158 15.13 6.47 9.63
CA LEU A 158 14.25 5.47 9.05
C LEU A 158 13.44 6.11 7.91
N ASP A 159 13.85 5.86 6.66
CA ASP A 159 13.05 6.13 5.46
C ASP A 159 12.79 4.83 4.71
N ILE A 160 11.56 4.32 4.80
CA ILE A 160 11.17 3.06 4.17
C ILE A 160 11.05 3.16 2.65
N TRP A 161 10.98 4.38 2.11
CA TRP A 161 10.94 4.66 0.68
C TRP A 161 12.33 4.99 0.11
N GLY A 162 13.37 5.01 0.93
CA GLY A 162 14.74 5.25 0.49
C GLY A 162 15.22 4.15 -0.47
N GLU A 163 15.66 4.51 -1.67
CA GLU A 163 16.09 3.57 -2.71
C GLU A 163 17.34 2.77 -2.33
N ASN A 164 18.20 3.35 -1.48
CA ASN A 164 19.47 2.77 -1.06
C ASN A 164 19.43 2.22 0.38
N ARG A 165 18.24 1.88 0.89
CA ARG A 165 18.11 1.39 2.26
C ARG A 165 18.50 -0.08 2.38
N MET A 166 19.12 -0.44 3.48
CA MET A 166 19.27 -1.84 3.88
C MET A 166 17.93 -2.34 4.41
N LEU A 167 17.42 -3.42 3.85
CA LEU A 167 16.19 -4.05 4.31
C LEU A 167 16.42 -4.70 5.69
N GLN A 168 15.43 -4.55 6.56
CA GLN A 168 15.47 -5.17 7.88
C GLN A 168 15.19 -6.67 7.77
N THR A 169 15.77 -7.46 8.66
CA THR A 169 15.61 -8.92 8.70
C THR A 169 14.14 -9.34 8.74
N ASP A 170 13.31 -8.65 9.51
CA ASP A 170 11.87 -8.93 9.62
C ASP A 170 11.12 -8.64 8.33
N GLU A 171 11.49 -7.57 7.59
CA GLU A 171 10.89 -7.24 6.29
C GLU A 171 11.23 -8.31 5.24
N ILE A 172 12.49 -8.76 5.21
CA ILE A 172 12.96 -9.83 4.33
C ILE A 172 12.21 -11.12 4.67
N ASN A 173 12.19 -11.51 5.93
CA ASN A 173 11.52 -12.73 6.41
C ASN A 173 10.02 -12.75 6.11
N ALA A 174 9.32 -11.63 6.34
CA ALA A 174 7.89 -11.52 6.03
C ALA A 174 7.63 -11.75 4.53
N THR A 175 8.49 -11.18 3.67
CA THR A 175 8.39 -11.30 2.21
C THR A 175 8.73 -12.71 1.75
N THR A 176 9.86 -13.28 2.18
CA THR A 176 10.31 -14.61 1.76
C THR A 176 9.38 -15.72 2.26
N LYS A 177 8.88 -15.63 3.50
CA LYS A 177 7.86 -16.58 4.00
C LYS A 177 6.57 -16.55 3.18
N LYS A 178 6.15 -15.37 2.71
CA LYS A 178 4.97 -15.25 1.84
C LYS A 178 5.21 -15.96 0.49
N ILE A 179 6.41 -15.85 -0.07
CA ILE A 179 6.81 -16.54 -1.31
C ILE A 179 6.82 -18.07 -1.10
N ALA A 180 7.44 -18.54 -0.01
CA ALA A 180 7.53 -19.96 0.33
C ALA A 180 6.16 -20.60 0.53
N ARG A 181 5.20 -19.91 1.16
CA ARG A 181 3.81 -20.41 1.30
C ARG A 181 3.11 -20.67 -0.04
N GLY A 182 3.52 -20.00 -1.11
CA GLY A 182 3.01 -20.22 -2.46
C GLY A 182 3.69 -21.37 -3.22
N THR A 183 4.78 -21.93 -2.68
CA THR A 183 5.61 -22.93 -3.36
C THR A 183 5.93 -24.09 -2.40
N PRO A 184 5.17 -25.20 -2.43
CA PRO A 184 5.22 -26.25 -1.40
C PRO A 184 6.59 -26.93 -1.26
N ASP A 185 7.43 -26.91 -2.31
CA ASP A 185 8.75 -27.54 -2.31
C ASP A 185 9.89 -26.60 -1.84
N ILE A 186 9.58 -25.35 -1.48
CA ILE A 186 10.56 -24.35 -1.07
C ILE A 186 10.38 -24.02 0.42
N SER A 187 11.41 -24.31 1.22
CA SER A 187 11.54 -23.79 2.58
C SER A 187 12.57 -22.67 2.64
N ILE A 188 12.20 -21.53 3.23
CA ILE A 188 13.12 -20.41 3.44
C ILE A 188 13.26 -20.17 4.94
N ASN A 189 14.50 -20.22 5.44
CA ASN A 189 14.83 -19.95 6.84
C ASN A 189 14.77 -18.44 7.15
N PHE A 190 14.72 -18.11 8.44
CA PHE A 190 14.83 -16.72 8.89
C PHE A 190 16.22 -16.17 8.50
N PRO A 191 16.33 -14.93 7.95
CA PRO A 191 17.63 -14.38 7.61
C PRO A 191 18.46 -14.15 8.89
N ILE A 192 19.72 -14.57 8.88
CA ILE A 192 20.62 -14.47 10.02
C ILE A 192 21.94 -13.79 9.62
N GLY A 193 22.60 -13.18 10.61
CA GLY A 193 24.01 -12.84 10.49
C GLY A 193 24.88 -14.10 10.46
N ILE A 194 26.04 -14.03 9.81
CA ILE A 194 26.95 -15.19 9.70
C ILE A 194 27.66 -15.46 11.04
N THR A 195 28.08 -14.41 11.74
CA THR A 195 28.91 -14.52 12.94
C THR A 195 28.30 -13.76 14.12
N HIS A 196 28.39 -14.33 15.32
CA HIS A 196 28.12 -13.63 16.58
C HIS A 196 29.21 -14.01 17.59
N SER A 197 29.93 -13.03 18.14
CA SER A 197 30.98 -13.25 19.15
C SER A 197 32.06 -14.29 18.77
N HIS A 198 32.45 -14.34 17.49
CA HIS A 198 33.40 -15.30 16.88
C HIS A 198 32.84 -16.69 16.57
N ASP A 199 31.60 -16.97 16.94
CA ASP A 199 30.92 -18.21 16.57
C ASP A 199 30.20 -18.07 15.22
N ASN A 200 30.22 -19.13 14.41
CA ASN A 200 29.50 -19.19 13.15
C ASN A 200 28.07 -19.69 13.40
N ILE A 201 27.11 -18.77 13.37
CA ILE A 201 25.69 -19.03 13.64
C ILE A 201 25.09 -19.96 12.58
N LEU A 202 25.61 -19.95 11.36
CA LEU A 202 25.11 -20.79 10.28
C LEU A 202 25.24 -22.29 10.60
N ASN A 203 26.30 -22.67 11.31
CA ASN A 203 26.55 -24.06 11.72
C ASN A 203 25.54 -24.59 12.76
N GLU A 204 24.81 -23.69 13.44
CA GLU A 204 23.75 -24.10 14.38
C GLU A 204 22.42 -24.39 13.66
N ILE A 205 22.28 -23.93 12.41
CA ILE A 205 21.04 -24.00 11.63
C ILE A 205 21.12 -25.07 10.52
N ILE A 206 22.31 -25.34 9.98
CA ILE A 206 22.58 -26.33 8.92
C ILE A 206 23.39 -27.49 9.50
#